data_AF-A0A8X6F8F5-F1
#
_entry.id   AF-A0A8X6F8F5-F1
#
_cell.length_a   1.000
_cell.length_b   1.000
_cell.length_c   1.000
_cell.angle_alpha   90.00
_cell.angle_beta   90.00
_cell.angle_gamma   90.00
#
_symmetry.space_group_name_H-M   'P 1'
#
loop_
_entity.id
_entity.type
_entity.pdbx_description
1 polymer ?
#
loop_
_entity_poly.entity_id
_entity_poly.type
_entity_poly.pdbx_seq_one_letter_code
_entity_poly.pdbx_strand_id
1 'polypeptide(L)'
;MTLSAAENRWFDLIKHLVYIHENRILTEPEFETMTTTARNKLISNDPVTCALYFEHKVKEFCKTFSCTEGPFGKLEIKHFYQRTEFQQRGSLHFRVLLWLEGCPRFDGHNASEVEAFIDTLITYSEEHSFSGLQRHKHTFTCLKKIRRQDNE
;
A
#
# COMPACT_ATOMS: atom_id res chain seq x y z
N MET A 1 -5.11 -3.17 -7.50
CA MET A 1 -4.23 -2.33 -6.67
C MET A 1 -4.00 -3.00 -5.32
N THR A 2 -2.79 -2.87 -4.76
CA THR A 2 -2.43 -3.39 -3.43
C THR A 2 -1.77 -2.29 -2.63
N LEU A 3 -2.24 -2.07 -1.40
CA LEU A 3 -1.66 -1.13 -0.44
C LEU A 3 -1.09 -1.92 0.73
N SER A 4 0.14 -1.62 1.09
CA SER A 4 0.84 -2.24 2.21
C SER A 4 0.95 -1.23 3.35
N ALA A 5 0.73 -1.67 4.58
CA ALA A 5 0.99 -0.83 5.74
C ALA A 5 2.50 -0.47 5.81
N ALA A 6 2.78 0.80 6.09
CA ALA A 6 4.12 1.34 6.29
C ALA A 6 4.19 2.09 7.62
N GLU A 7 3.69 1.42 8.67
CA GLU A 7 3.42 2.00 10.01
C GLU A 7 4.64 2.71 10.60
N ASN A 8 5.82 2.13 10.39
CA ASN A 8 7.08 2.68 10.87
C ASN A 8 7.51 4.00 10.20
N ARG A 9 6.77 4.46 9.18
CA ARG A 9 6.98 5.74 8.51
C ARG A 9 5.88 6.75 8.79
N TRP A 10 4.79 6.37 9.45
CA TRP A 10 3.68 7.28 9.72
C TRP A 10 3.92 8.02 11.02
N PHE A 11 4.42 9.25 10.92
CA PHE A 11 4.67 10.12 12.07
C PHE A 11 3.45 10.21 13.01
N ASP A 12 2.26 10.47 12.46
CA ASP A 12 1.04 10.60 13.27
C ASP A 12 0.69 9.33 14.05
N LEU A 13 0.89 8.15 13.45
CA LEU A 13 0.67 6.88 14.14
C LEU A 13 1.69 6.73 15.28
N ILE A 14 2.98 6.90 15.01
CA ILE A 14 4.02 6.75 16.04
C ILE A 14 3.85 7.78 17.16
N LYS A 15 3.49 9.02 16.82
CA LYS A 15 3.13 10.07 17.79
C LYS A 15 1.97 9.64 18.68
N HIS A 16 0.93 9.05 18.08
CA HIS A 16 -0.23 8.56 18.83
C HIS A 16 0.13 7.39 19.76
N LEU A 17 0.94 6.45 19.30
CA LEU A 17 1.44 5.33 20.12
C LEU A 17 2.29 5.84 21.29
N VAL A 18 3.22 6.77 21.05
CA VAL A 18 4.01 7.40 22.12
C VAL A 18 3.10 8.09 23.12
N TYR A 19 2.07 8.79 22.66
CA TYR A 19 1.12 9.44 23.55
C TYR A 19 0.37 8.43 24.44
N ILE A 20 -0.13 7.33 23.87
CA ILE A 20 -0.85 6.29 24.64
C ILE A 20 0.05 5.61 25.68
N HIS A 21 1.28 5.25 25.30
CA HIS A 21 2.15 4.40 26.12
C HIS A 21 3.09 5.18 27.06
N GLU A 22 3.46 6.41 26.68
CA GLU A 22 4.43 7.24 27.41
C GLU A 22 3.83 8.54 27.95
N ASN A 23 2.56 8.85 27.64
CA ASN A 23 1.90 10.11 27.97
C ASN A 23 2.72 11.35 27.54
N ARG A 24 3.37 11.25 26.38
CA ARG A 24 4.28 12.26 25.83
C ARG A 24 3.90 12.61 24.40
N ILE A 25 4.12 13.86 24.02
CA ILE A 25 3.94 14.33 22.64
C ILE A 25 5.27 14.17 21.90
N LEU A 26 5.30 13.29 20.90
CA LEU A 26 6.45 13.15 20.00
C LEU A 26 6.50 14.30 18.99
N THR A 27 7.69 14.87 18.81
CA THR A 27 7.96 15.89 17.80
C THR A 27 8.55 15.28 16.51
N GLU A 28 8.46 16.00 15.38
CA GLU A 28 9.03 15.53 14.11
C GLU A 28 10.55 15.30 14.17
N PRO A 29 11.38 16.19 14.76
CA PRO A 29 12.81 15.95 14.87
C PRO A 29 13.16 14.70 15.70
N GLU A 30 12.40 14.44 16.78
CA GLU A 30 12.54 13.21 17.54
C GLU A 30 12.19 11.99 16.69
N PHE A 31 11.07 12.02 15.95
CA PHE A 31 10.66 10.94 15.09
C PHE A 31 11.69 10.59 14.00
N GLU A 32 12.33 11.59 13.40
CA GLU A 32 13.36 11.40 12.38
C GLU A 32 14.62 10.73 12.95
N THR A 33 14.96 11.03 14.21
CA THR A 33 16.10 10.42 14.91
C THR A 33 15.79 9.03 15.50
N MET A 34 14.51 8.63 15.56
CA MET A 34 14.12 7.31 16.05
C MET A 34 14.65 6.18 15.15
N THR A 35 15.22 5.17 15.78
CA THR A 35 15.61 3.94 15.08
C THR A 35 14.38 3.17 14.59
N THR A 36 14.54 2.43 13.49
CA THR A 36 13.50 1.51 13.00
C THR A 36 13.07 0.50 14.06
N THR A 37 14.01 0.01 14.88
CA THR A 37 13.73 -0.92 15.97
C THR A 37 12.84 -0.28 17.04
N ALA A 38 13.10 0.96 17.44
CA ALA A 38 12.27 1.67 18.41
C ALA A 38 10.84 1.87 17.89
N ARG A 39 10.69 2.30 16.62
CA ARG A 39 9.37 2.44 15.99
C ARG A 39 8.64 1.10 15.90
N ASN A 40 9.33 0.04 15.49
CA ASN A 40 8.75 -1.30 15.41
C ASN A 40 8.29 -1.83 16.78
N LYS A 41 9.00 -1.48 17.86
CA LYS A 41 8.62 -1.87 19.22
C LYS A 41 7.28 -1.23 19.64
N LEU A 42 7.08 0.04 19.32
CA LEU A 42 5.80 0.72 19.57
C LEU A 42 4.67 0.04 18.79
N ILE A 43 4.90 -0.27 17.52
CA ILE A 43 3.91 -0.95 16.66
C ILE A 43 3.57 -2.34 17.20
N SER A 44 4.58 -3.14 17.58
CA SER A 44 4.35 -4.49 18.10
C SER A 44 3.63 -4.50 19.45
N ASN A 45 3.75 -3.42 20.24
CA ASN A 45 3.12 -3.30 21.54
C ASN A 45 1.62 -2.96 21.45
N ASP A 46 1.18 -2.36 20.34
CA ASP A 46 -0.22 -1.98 20.13
C ASP A 46 -0.70 -2.24 18.69
N PRO A 47 -0.80 -3.53 18.31
CA PRO A 47 -1.21 -3.92 16.98
C PRO A 47 -2.68 -3.55 16.66
N VAL A 48 -3.52 -3.37 17.68
CA VAL A 48 -4.94 -3.03 17.52
C VAL A 48 -5.07 -1.59 17.03
N THR A 49 -4.41 -0.65 17.69
CA THR A 49 -4.38 0.76 17.26
C THR A 49 -3.79 0.89 15.87
N CYS A 50 -2.71 0.17 15.58
CA CYS A 50 -2.10 0.12 14.25
C CYS A 50 -3.10 -0.38 13.17
N ALA A 51 -3.86 -1.42 13.47
CA ALA A 51 -4.86 -1.96 12.56
C ALA A 51 -6.01 -0.98 12.28
N LEU A 52 -6.54 -0.34 13.32
CA LEU A 52 -7.59 0.68 13.19
C LEU A 52 -7.10 1.89 12.39
N TYR A 53 -5.86 2.32 12.64
CA TYR A 53 -5.25 3.42 11.92
C TYR A 53 -5.07 3.10 10.43
N PHE A 54 -4.61 1.89 10.10
CA PHE A 54 -4.51 1.44 8.72
C PHE A 54 -5.88 1.39 8.03
N GLU A 55 -6.89 0.81 8.70
CA GLU A 55 -8.26 0.77 8.17
C GLU A 55 -8.79 2.18 7.88
N HIS A 56 -8.57 3.12 8.79
CA HIS A 56 -8.95 4.52 8.61
C HIS A 56 -8.23 5.14 7.40
N LYS A 57 -6.90 4.99 7.30
CA LYS A 57 -6.11 5.45 6.13
C LYS A 57 -6.64 4.88 4.82
N VAL A 58 -6.98 3.59 4.78
CA VAL A 58 -7.54 2.94 3.59
C VAL A 58 -8.91 3.52 3.23
N LYS A 59 -9.79 3.72 4.21
CA LYS A 59 -11.10 4.35 3.98
C LYS A 59 -10.96 5.75 3.40
N GLU A 60 -10.10 6.58 3.97
CA GLU A 60 -9.84 7.93 3.45
C GLU A 60 -9.23 7.89 2.05
N PHE A 61 -8.30 6.96 1.79
CA PHE A 61 -7.75 6.77 0.45
C PHE A 61 -8.83 6.36 -0.56
N CYS A 62 -9.74 5.44 -0.22
CA CYS A 62 -10.82 5.01 -1.11
C CYS A 62 -11.79 6.15 -1.44
N LYS A 63 -12.01 7.12 -0.54
CA LYS A 63 -12.83 8.31 -0.84
C LYS A 63 -12.23 9.13 -1.99
N THR A 64 -10.91 9.12 -2.16
CA THR A 64 -10.25 9.86 -3.26
C THR A 64 -10.62 9.31 -4.64
N PHE A 65 -11.11 8.07 -4.74
CA PHE A 65 -11.45 7.47 -6.03
C PHE A 65 -12.63 8.13 -6.72
N SER A 66 -13.51 8.79 -5.97
CA SER A 66 -14.68 9.49 -6.51
C SER A 66 -14.42 10.98 -6.76
N CYS A 67 -13.23 11.47 -6.41
CA CYS A 67 -12.86 12.86 -6.67
C CYS A 67 -12.50 13.04 -8.15
N THR A 68 -12.91 14.17 -8.75
CA THR A 68 -12.56 14.51 -10.14
C THR A 68 -11.05 14.64 -10.35
N GLU A 69 -10.33 15.14 -9.34
CA GLU A 69 -8.85 15.19 -9.30
C GLU A 69 -8.24 13.91 -8.68
N GLY A 70 -9.04 12.86 -8.55
CA GLY A 70 -8.63 11.56 -8.02
C GLY A 70 -7.85 10.73 -9.03
N PRO A 71 -7.35 9.54 -8.62
CA PRO A 71 -6.48 8.71 -9.45
C PRO A 71 -7.14 8.16 -10.72
N PHE A 72 -8.47 8.20 -10.82
CA PHE A 72 -9.23 7.74 -11.99
C PHE A 72 -9.84 8.89 -12.80
N GLY A 73 -9.60 10.15 -12.41
CA GLY A 73 -10.11 11.32 -13.09
C GLY A 73 -11.63 11.30 -13.22
N LYS A 74 -12.11 11.23 -14.47
CA LYS A 74 -13.56 11.17 -14.81
C LYS A 74 -14.10 9.75 -14.94
N LEU A 75 -13.27 8.72 -14.81
CA LEU A 75 -13.71 7.34 -14.95
C LEU A 75 -14.49 6.92 -13.71
N GLU A 76 -15.67 6.34 -13.94
CA GLU A 76 -16.52 5.85 -12.87
C GLU A 76 -16.13 4.41 -12.50
N ILE A 77 -16.11 4.11 -11.20
CA ILE A 77 -15.96 2.75 -10.71
C ILE A 77 -17.35 2.10 -10.62
N LYS A 78 -17.61 1.10 -11.48
CA LYS A 78 -18.88 0.36 -11.47
C LYS A 78 -18.96 -0.75 -10.45
N HIS A 79 -17.82 -1.39 -10.18
CA HIS A 79 -17.74 -2.49 -9.22
C HIS A 79 -16.37 -2.49 -8.56
N PHE A 80 -16.30 -3.01 -7.34
CA PHE A 80 -15.04 -3.30 -6.67
C PHE A 80 -15.11 -4.62 -5.90
N TYR A 81 -13.96 -5.24 -5.73
CA TYR A 81 -13.76 -6.36 -4.82
C TYR A 81 -12.55 -6.03 -3.98
N GLN A 82 -12.73 -6.03 -2.66
CA GLN A 82 -11.66 -5.66 -1.74
C GLN A 82 -11.49 -6.71 -0.65
N ARG A 83 -10.25 -6.85 -0.19
CA ARG A 83 -9.89 -7.74 0.91
C ARG A 83 -8.74 -7.13 1.69
N THR A 84 -8.85 -7.17 3.01
CA THR A 84 -7.72 -6.91 3.91
C THR A 84 -7.19 -8.22 4.43
N GLU A 85 -5.87 -8.41 4.37
CA GLU A 85 -5.20 -9.61 4.86
C GLU A 85 -3.95 -9.23 5.66
N PHE A 86 -3.55 -10.09 6.59
CA PHE A 86 -2.26 -9.97 7.26
C PHE A 86 -1.22 -10.72 6.44
N GLN A 87 -0.09 -10.07 6.17
CA GLN A 87 1.07 -10.80 5.67
C GLN A 87 1.58 -11.77 6.72
N GLN A 88 2.39 -12.76 6.28
CA GLN A 88 3.11 -13.68 7.18
C GLN A 88 3.99 -12.97 8.22
N ARG A 89 4.22 -11.67 8.06
CA ARG A 89 5.01 -10.81 8.97
C ARG A 89 4.14 -9.93 9.88
N GLY A 90 2.82 -10.13 9.88
CA GLY A 90 1.88 -9.43 10.76
C GLY A 90 1.44 -8.05 10.30
N SER A 91 1.92 -7.55 9.15
CA SER A 91 1.50 -6.25 8.60
C SER A 91 0.23 -6.38 7.75
N LEU A 92 -0.64 -5.39 7.83
CA LEU A 92 -1.88 -5.33 7.07
C LEU A 92 -1.66 -4.95 5.62
N HIS A 93 -2.34 -5.68 4.73
CA HIS A 93 -2.33 -5.50 3.29
C HIS A 93 -3.75 -5.38 2.80
N PHE A 94 -4.03 -4.28 2.11
CA PHE A 94 -5.30 -4.05 1.46
C PHE A 94 -5.15 -4.36 -0.03
N ARG A 95 -5.95 -5.30 -0.52
CA ARG A 95 -6.05 -5.62 -1.94
C ARG A 95 -7.39 -5.16 -2.46
N VAL A 96 -7.39 -4.49 -3.60
CA VAL A 96 -8.62 -4.09 -4.28
C VAL A 96 -8.51 -4.33 -5.78
N LEU A 97 -9.57 -4.89 -6.35
CA LEU A 97 -9.83 -4.96 -7.78
C LEU A 97 -10.97 -4.00 -8.09
N LEU A 98 -10.76 -3.13 -9.07
CA LEU A 98 -11.69 -2.08 -9.47
C LEU A 98 -12.10 -2.32 -10.92
N TRP A 99 -13.39 -2.23 -11.20
CA TRP A 99 -13.93 -2.25 -12.55
C TRP A 99 -14.35 -0.84 -12.91
N LEU A 100 -13.61 -0.26 -13.84
CA LEU A 100 -13.85 1.07 -14.37
C LEU A 100 -14.79 1.00 -15.57
N GLU A 101 -15.70 1.95 -15.67
CA GLU A 101 -16.60 2.10 -16.81
C GLU A 101 -15.89 2.78 -17.98
N GLY A 102 -16.28 2.44 -19.21
CA GLY A 102 -15.77 3.09 -20.42
C GLY A 102 -14.34 2.70 -20.79
N CYS A 103 -13.78 1.67 -20.16
CA CYS A 103 -12.46 1.14 -20.51
C CYS A 103 -12.52 0.31 -21.80
N PRO A 104 -11.49 0.38 -22.66
CA PRO A 104 -11.40 -0.48 -23.83
C PRO A 104 -11.33 -1.95 -23.39
N ARG A 105 -12.08 -2.80 -24.10
CA ARG A 105 -12.01 -4.25 -23.90
C ARG A 105 -11.03 -4.81 -24.90
N PHE A 106 -10.08 -5.59 -24.40
CA PHE A 106 -9.13 -6.28 -25.27
C PHE A 106 -9.86 -7.34 -26.09
N ASP A 107 -9.79 -7.23 -27.42
CA ASP A 107 -10.44 -8.15 -28.37
C ASP A 107 -9.44 -9.03 -29.15
N GLY A 108 -8.15 -8.90 -28.86
CA GLY A 108 -7.06 -9.59 -29.57
C GLY A 108 -6.40 -8.76 -30.67
N HIS A 109 -7.01 -7.64 -31.07
CA HIS A 109 -6.54 -6.80 -32.16
C HIS A 109 -6.31 -5.33 -31.77
N ASN A 110 -6.89 -4.86 -30.66
CA ASN A 110 -6.79 -3.48 -30.18
C ASN A 110 -5.74 -3.25 -29.08
N ALA A 111 -4.62 -3.99 -29.10
CA ALA A 111 -3.57 -3.88 -28.08
C ALA A 111 -3.10 -2.43 -27.85
N SER A 112 -2.83 -1.69 -28.93
CA SER A 112 -2.35 -0.30 -28.84
C SER A 112 -3.36 0.66 -28.20
N GLU A 113 -4.66 0.44 -28.40
CA GLU A 113 -5.72 1.23 -27.75
C GLU A 113 -5.73 0.97 -26.23
N VAL A 114 -5.65 -0.31 -25.85
CA VAL A 114 -5.63 -0.74 -24.45
C VAL A 114 -4.37 -0.24 -23.74
N GLU A 115 -3.21 -0.33 -24.38
CA GLU A 115 -1.93 0.20 -23.87
C GLU A 115 -2.00 1.71 -23.65
N ALA A 116 -2.45 2.46 -24.65
CA ALA A 116 -2.60 3.91 -24.54
C ALA A 116 -3.55 4.29 -23.39
N PHE A 117 -4.63 3.53 -23.17
CA PHE A 117 -5.53 3.73 -22.04
C PHE A 117 -4.84 3.44 -20.70
N ILE A 118 -4.08 2.34 -20.58
CA ILE A 118 -3.35 2.01 -19.35
C ILE A 118 -2.35 3.12 -18.98
N ASP A 119 -1.65 3.69 -19.97
CA ASP A 119 -0.69 4.78 -19.76
C ASP A 119 -1.35 6.07 -19.24
N THR A 120 -2.66 6.26 -19.44
CA THR A 120 -3.39 7.38 -18.82
C THR A 120 -3.59 7.21 -17.31
N LEU A 121 -3.57 5.98 -16.82
CA LEU A 121 -3.84 5.63 -15.42
C LEU A 121 -2.58 5.32 -14.62
N ILE A 122 -1.61 4.69 -15.26
CA ILE A 122 -0.39 4.19 -14.61
C ILE A 122 0.79 4.78 -15.35
N THR A 123 1.53 5.65 -14.66
CA THR A 123 2.80 6.20 -15.14
C THR A 123 3.89 6.00 -14.10
N TYR A 124 5.12 5.99 -14.55
CA TYR A 124 6.30 5.88 -13.68
C TYR A 124 7.36 6.87 -14.12
N SER A 125 7.97 7.55 -13.15
CA SER A 125 9.15 8.40 -13.34
C SER A 125 10.17 8.05 -12.26
N GLU A 126 11.41 7.80 -12.69
CA GLU A 126 12.52 7.50 -11.77
C GLU A 126 12.86 8.72 -10.89
N GLU A 127 12.68 9.93 -11.43
CA GLU A 127 12.93 11.20 -10.75
C GLU A 127 11.87 11.53 -9.69
N HIS A 128 10.74 10.82 -9.66
CA HIS A 128 9.71 11.07 -8.65
C HIS A 128 10.22 10.69 -7.25
N SER A 129 9.96 11.55 -6.27
CA SER A 129 10.33 11.37 -4.86
C SER A 129 9.89 10.04 -4.20
N PHE A 130 8.93 9.34 -4.81
CA PHE A 130 8.39 8.07 -4.31
C PHE A 130 8.77 6.86 -5.15
N SER A 131 9.59 7.03 -6.20
CA SER A 131 10.02 5.94 -7.09
C SER A 131 10.66 4.79 -6.29
N GLY A 132 11.45 5.13 -5.26
CA GLY A 132 12.06 4.16 -4.35
C GLY A 132 11.07 3.30 -3.54
N LEU A 133 9.82 3.73 -3.36
CA LEU A 133 8.78 2.97 -2.65
C LEU A 133 8.17 1.86 -3.50
N GLN A 134 8.17 2.05 -4.82
CA GLN A 134 7.59 1.11 -5.79
C GLN A 134 8.63 0.13 -6.36
N ARG A 135 9.92 0.30 -6.02
CA ARG A 135 10.98 -0.63 -6.41
C ARG A 135 10.95 -1.88 -5.54
N HIS A 136 10.52 -2.98 -6.14
CA HIS A 136 10.69 -4.31 -5.56
C HIS A 136 12.17 -4.70 -5.57
N LYS A 137 12.75 -4.98 -4.41
CA LYS A 137 14.05 -5.65 -4.31
C LYS A 137 13.82 -7.14 -4.17
N HIS A 138 14.30 -7.92 -5.14
CA HIS A 138 14.20 -9.38 -5.08
C HIS A 138 14.89 -9.91 -3.82
N THR A 139 14.16 -10.75 -3.08
CA THR A 139 14.69 -11.48 -1.93
C THR A 139 14.52 -12.97 -2.16
N PHE A 140 15.04 -13.80 -1.25
CA PHE A 140 14.92 -15.26 -1.34
C PHE A 140 13.46 -15.76 -1.42
N THR A 141 12.48 -14.99 -0.93
CA THR A 141 11.05 -15.35 -1.04
C THR A 141 10.47 -15.15 -2.43
N CYS A 142 11.15 -14.37 -3.28
CA CYS A 142 10.73 -14.09 -4.66
C CYS A 142 11.20 -15.15 -5.63
N LEU A 143 12.18 -15.97 -5.21
CA LEU A 143 12.66 -17.09 -5.99
C LEU A 143 11.70 -18.25 -5.75
N LYS A 144 11.11 -18.76 -6.83
CA LYS A 144 10.32 -20.00 -6.81
C LYS A 144 11.24 -21.09 -6.24
N LYS A 145 10.91 -21.62 -5.06
CA LYS A 145 11.63 -22.80 -4.54
C LYS A 145 11.55 -23.87 -5.63
N ILE A 146 12.69 -24.22 -6.22
CA ILE A 146 12.79 -25.48 -6.97
C ILE A 146 12.37 -26.53 -5.95
N ARG A 147 11.24 -27.21 -6.17
CA ARG A 147 10.87 -28.37 -5.37
C ARG A 147 12.08 -29.30 -5.45
N ARG A 148 12.79 -29.52 -4.34
CA ARG A 148 13.70 -30.66 -4.27
C ARG A 148 12.82 -31.87 -4.56
N GLN A 149 13.13 -32.59 -5.63
CA GLN A 149 12.71 -33.98 -5.74
C GLN A 149 13.48 -34.68 -4.63
N ASP A 150 12.87 -34.75 -3.45
CA ASP A 150 13.22 -35.78 -2.49
C ASP A 150 12.61 -37.07 -3.07
N ASN A 151 13.35 -37.69 -3.99
CA ASN A 151 13.15 -39.07 -4.37
C ASN A 151 14.09 -39.91 -3.49
N GLU A 152 13.46 -40.69 -2.62
CA GLU A 152 13.87 -41.98 -2.02
C GLU A 152 15.37 -42.28 -1.85
#